data_AF-A0AAW0K8V3-F1
#
_entry.id   AF-A0AAW0K8V3-F1
#
_cell.length_a   1.000
_cell.length_b   1.000
_cell.length_c   1.000
_cell.angle_alpha   90.00
_cell.angle_beta   90.00
_cell.angle_gamma   90.00
#
_symmetry.space_group_name_H-M   'P 1'
#
loop_
_entity.id
_entity.type
_entity.pdbx_description
1 polymer ?
#
loop_
_entity_poly.entity_id
_entity_poly.type
_entity_poly.pdbx_seq_one_letter_code
_entity_poly.pdbx_strand_id
1 'polypeptide(L)'
;KKKEEEKAKDKELNDLFKIAVSQPKVPVGVDPKSILCEFYKVGQCAKGFKCKFSHDLNIQRKGEKIDLYSDKRDQETMDDWDQETLEKVVESKKTEYKQNKPTDIVCKYFLEAVEKKQYGWFWVCPNGGKDCHYRHALPPGYVLKSQMKALLEEETEKIPIEEEIENQRAKLTSSTPMTPELFMQWKNKKISERDAGLAAQQADRAKNDRMSGRELFLSDSSLFVDDAEAYDKYQREPESDVAEQKVNDNSAGDGPSSSAKACGDAEDNDDDDELDMDELNELEASLSNTSLQIQEPGTHT
;
A
#
# COMPACT_ATOMS: atom_id res chain seq x y z
N LYS A 1 -6.61 24.97 -48.06
CA LYS A 1 -5.46 25.60 -47.32
C LYS A 1 -5.50 25.28 -45.83
N LYS A 2 -6.17 26.03 -44.93
CA LYS A 2 -6.13 25.76 -43.47
C LYS A 2 -6.55 24.33 -43.06
N LYS A 3 -7.61 23.79 -43.68
CA LYS A 3 -8.11 22.40 -43.46
C LYS A 3 -7.22 21.29 -44.06
N GLU A 4 -6.37 21.61 -45.03
CA GLU A 4 -5.40 20.66 -45.60
C GLU A 4 -4.11 20.65 -44.81
N GLU A 5 -3.68 21.82 -44.31
CA GLU A 5 -2.55 21.94 -43.38
C GLU A 5 -2.83 21.25 -42.05
N GLU A 6 -4.04 21.39 -41.50
CA GLU A 6 -4.45 20.69 -40.29
C GLU A 6 -4.48 19.17 -40.49
N LYS A 7 -5.03 18.70 -41.61
CA LYS A 7 -4.97 17.27 -41.99
C LYS A 7 -3.56 16.76 -42.26
N ALA A 8 -2.64 17.62 -42.71
CA ALA A 8 -1.24 17.26 -42.91
C ALA A 8 -0.51 17.15 -41.56
N LYS A 9 -0.75 18.10 -40.65
CA LYS A 9 -0.24 18.06 -39.27
C LYS A 9 -0.77 16.85 -38.51
N ASP A 10 -2.05 16.52 -38.64
CA ASP A 10 -2.63 15.31 -38.03
C ASP A 10 -2.03 14.02 -38.60
N LYS A 11 -1.65 14.01 -39.89
CA LYS A 11 -0.96 12.86 -40.50
C LYS A 11 0.48 12.74 -40.00
N GLU A 12 1.21 13.85 -39.91
CA GLU A 12 2.57 13.88 -39.38
C GLU A 12 2.61 13.46 -37.91
N LEU A 13 1.68 13.94 -37.08
CA LEU A 13 1.55 13.52 -35.69
C LEU A 13 1.19 12.03 -35.59
N ASN A 14 0.24 11.53 -36.39
CA ASN A 14 -0.08 10.11 -36.42
C ASN A 14 1.12 9.25 -36.85
N ASP A 15 1.95 9.71 -37.78
CA ASP A 15 3.14 8.98 -38.24
C ASP A 15 4.26 8.96 -37.19
N LEU A 16 4.42 10.02 -36.39
CA LEU A 16 5.32 10.00 -35.23
C LEU A 16 4.83 9.04 -34.13
N PHE A 17 3.52 9.02 -33.84
CA PHE A 17 2.96 8.16 -32.79
C PHE A 17 2.87 6.67 -33.18
N LYS A 18 2.85 6.34 -34.47
CA LYS A 18 2.88 4.94 -34.96
C LYS A 18 4.15 4.18 -34.55
N ILE A 19 5.26 4.88 -34.31
CA ILE A 19 6.56 4.26 -33.99
C ILE A 19 6.59 3.79 -32.53
N ALA A 20 5.76 4.35 -31.65
CA ALA A 20 5.81 4.08 -30.21
C ALA A 20 4.97 2.86 -29.77
N VAL A 21 4.07 2.35 -30.62
CA VAL A 21 3.15 1.25 -30.25
C VAL A 21 3.67 -0.05 -30.83
N SER A 22 4.27 -0.91 -30.00
CA SER A 22 4.80 -2.22 -30.39
C SER A 22 4.02 -3.33 -29.70
N GLN A 23 3.40 -4.21 -30.50
CA GLN A 23 2.61 -5.32 -29.96
C GLN A 23 3.49 -6.36 -29.23
N PRO A 24 3.11 -6.79 -28.02
CA PRO A 24 3.80 -7.87 -27.31
C PRO A 24 3.67 -9.18 -28.08
N LYS A 25 4.76 -9.97 -28.08
CA LYS A 25 4.81 -11.28 -28.74
C LYS A 25 3.88 -12.26 -28.02
N VAL A 26 3.06 -12.96 -28.79
CA VAL A 26 2.12 -13.96 -28.26
C VAL A 26 2.90 -15.15 -27.67
N PRO A 27 2.66 -15.54 -26.41
CA PRO A 27 3.27 -16.73 -25.83
C PRO A 27 2.74 -18.01 -26.50
N VAL A 28 3.61 -19.03 -26.60
CA VAL A 28 3.32 -20.27 -27.32
C VAL A 28 2.15 -21.02 -26.65
N GLY A 29 1.07 -21.27 -27.38
CA GLY A 29 -0.12 -21.98 -26.90
C GLY A 29 -1.35 -21.12 -26.59
N VAL A 30 -1.26 -19.79 -26.70
CA VAL A 30 -2.40 -18.88 -26.53
C VAL A 30 -2.88 -18.37 -27.89
N ASP A 31 -4.18 -18.45 -28.16
CA ASP A 31 -4.76 -17.98 -29.42
C ASP A 31 -4.57 -16.46 -29.58
N PRO A 32 -3.97 -15.97 -30.67
CA PRO A 32 -3.68 -14.54 -30.86
C PRO A 32 -4.92 -13.62 -30.80
N LYS A 33 -6.10 -14.16 -31.13
CA LYS A 33 -7.39 -13.45 -31.04
C LYS A 33 -7.91 -13.31 -29.60
N SER A 34 -7.32 -13.98 -28.61
CA SER A 34 -7.64 -13.76 -27.20
C SER A 34 -6.91 -12.55 -26.61
N ILE A 35 -6.01 -11.92 -27.38
CA ILE A 35 -5.19 -10.79 -26.94
C ILE A 35 -5.66 -9.54 -27.68
N LEU A 36 -5.92 -8.47 -26.92
CA LEU A 36 -6.35 -7.19 -27.46
C LEU A 36 -5.27 -6.59 -28.38
N CYS A 37 -5.70 -6.10 -29.54
CA CYS A 37 -4.86 -5.35 -30.45
C CYS A 37 -4.53 -3.97 -29.86
N GLU A 38 -3.29 -3.74 -29.48
CA GLU A 38 -2.84 -2.42 -28.98
C GLU A 38 -3.02 -1.29 -30.01
N PHE A 39 -2.81 -1.58 -31.30
CA PHE A 39 -3.13 -0.62 -32.36
C PHE A 39 -4.63 -0.29 -32.44
N TYR A 40 -5.51 -1.22 -32.07
CA TYR A 40 -6.95 -0.96 -32.04
C TYR A 40 -7.34 -0.15 -30.82
N LYS A 41 -6.69 -0.40 -29.68
CA LYS A 41 -6.83 0.42 -28.47
C LYS A 41 -6.48 1.89 -28.71
N VAL A 42 -5.46 2.15 -29.53
CA VAL A 42 -5.03 3.49 -29.93
C VAL A 42 -5.82 4.02 -31.15
N GLY A 43 -6.75 3.23 -31.71
CA GLY A 43 -7.58 3.65 -32.85
C GLY A 43 -6.85 3.67 -34.21
N GLN A 44 -5.62 3.15 -34.28
CA GLN A 44 -4.75 3.19 -35.46
C GLN A 44 -4.65 1.82 -36.18
N CYS A 45 -5.48 0.83 -35.83
CA CYS A 45 -5.44 -0.48 -36.46
C CYS A 45 -6.01 -0.47 -37.88
N ALA A 46 -5.12 -0.46 -38.89
CA ALA A 46 -5.50 -0.55 -40.30
C ALA A 46 -6.03 -1.93 -40.73
N LYS A 47 -5.91 -2.97 -39.87
CA LYS A 47 -6.22 -4.36 -40.23
C LYS A 47 -7.68 -4.76 -40.00
N GLY A 48 -8.46 -3.95 -39.28
CA GLY A 48 -9.90 -4.17 -39.05
C GLY A 48 -10.22 -5.62 -38.63
N PHE A 49 -11.25 -6.22 -39.24
CA PHE A 49 -11.68 -7.59 -38.98
C PHE A 49 -10.66 -8.68 -39.35
N LYS A 50 -9.63 -8.36 -40.14
CA LYS A 50 -8.56 -9.29 -40.53
C LYS A 50 -7.35 -9.21 -39.58
N CYS A 51 -7.46 -8.43 -38.50
CA CYS A 51 -6.42 -8.36 -37.49
C CYS A 51 -6.23 -9.72 -36.81
N LYS A 52 -4.97 -10.08 -36.55
CA LYS A 52 -4.59 -11.31 -35.83
C LYS A 52 -4.98 -11.24 -34.34
N PHE A 53 -5.15 -10.03 -33.81
CA PHE A 53 -5.48 -9.70 -32.44
C PHE A 53 -6.93 -9.21 -32.34
N SER A 54 -7.56 -9.34 -31.17
CA SER A 54 -8.95 -8.95 -30.99
C SER A 54 -9.14 -7.44 -30.93
N HIS A 55 -10.28 -7.01 -31.48
CA HIS A 55 -10.78 -5.64 -31.43
C HIS A 55 -11.92 -5.48 -30.40
N ASP A 56 -12.04 -6.42 -29.47
CA ASP A 56 -13.05 -6.37 -28.42
C ASP A 56 -12.42 -5.79 -27.15
N LEU A 57 -12.77 -4.53 -26.83
CA LEU A 57 -12.33 -3.82 -25.63
C LEU A 57 -12.71 -4.57 -24.34
N ASN A 58 -13.71 -5.45 -24.41
CA ASN A 58 -14.14 -6.26 -23.27
C ASN A 58 -13.11 -7.31 -22.87
N ILE A 59 -12.22 -7.72 -23.78
CA ILE A 59 -11.12 -8.65 -23.48
C ILE A 59 -10.07 -8.02 -22.55
N GLN A 60 -9.95 -6.69 -22.57
CA GLN A 60 -9.09 -5.96 -21.62
C GLN A 60 -9.78 -5.61 -20.31
N ARG A 61 -11.11 -5.80 -20.20
CA ARG A 61 -11.76 -5.84 -18.88
C ARG A 61 -11.28 -7.11 -18.21
N LYS A 62 -10.11 -7.00 -17.57
CA LYS A 62 -9.68 -7.93 -16.53
C LYS A 62 -10.84 -7.97 -15.56
N GLY A 63 -11.69 -8.99 -15.66
CA GLY A 63 -12.74 -9.22 -14.68
C GLY A 63 -12.11 -9.14 -13.30
N GLU A 64 -12.85 -8.61 -12.33
CA GLU A 64 -12.40 -8.53 -10.95
C GLU A 64 -11.69 -9.83 -10.58
N LYS A 65 -10.44 -9.72 -10.12
CA LYS A 65 -9.68 -10.88 -9.70
C LYS A 65 -10.54 -11.57 -8.66
N ILE A 66 -10.96 -12.79 -8.96
CA ILE A 66 -11.71 -13.62 -8.02
C ILE A 66 -10.86 -13.66 -6.75
N ASP A 67 -11.44 -13.19 -5.64
CA ASP A 67 -10.75 -13.21 -4.36
C ASP A 67 -10.39 -14.65 -4.02
N LEU A 68 -9.11 -14.87 -3.76
CA LEU A 68 -8.54 -16.20 -3.57
C LEU A 68 -8.99 -16.84 -2.25
N TYR A 69 -9.46 -16.02 -1.31
CA TYR A 69 -9.82 -16.42 0.06
C TYR A 69 -11.33 -16.55 0.28
N SER A 70 -12.14 -16.03 -0.65
CA SER A 70 -13.60 -16.07 -0.60
C SER A 70 -14.17 -17.07 -1.61
N ASP A 71 -14.87 -18.10 -1.12
CA ASP A 71 -15.61 -19.01 -2.01
C ASP A 71 -16.90 -18.31 -2.46
N LYS A 72 -17.19 -18.30 -3.77
CA LYS A 72 -18.41 -17.67 -4.33
C LYS A 72 -19.70 -18.31 -3.80
N ARG A 73 -19.62 -19.48 -3.18
CA ARG A 73 -20.75 -20.16 -2.52
C ARG A 73 -21.09 -19.59 -1.14
N ASP A 74 -20.17 -18.86 -0.51
CA ASP A 74 -20.34 -18.32 0.86
C ASP A 74 -21.00 -16.92 0.87
N GLN A 75 -21.29 -16.33 -0.30
CA GLN A 75 -21.85 -14.98 -0.42
C GLN A 75 -23.37 -14.88 -0.17
N GLU A 76 -24.06 -15.99 0.07
CA GLU A 76 -25.48 -15.99 0.47
C GLU A 76 -25.58 -16.04 2.00
N THR A 77 -25.34 -14.90 2.65
CA THR A 77 -25.56 -14.72 4.09
C THR A 77 -27.05 -14.77 4.41
N MET A 78 -27.41 -15.56 5.43
CA MET A 78 -28.78 -15.88 5.85
C MET A 78 -29.55 -14.70 6.47
N ASP A 79 -28.93 -13.53 6.56
CA ASP A 79 -29.43 -12.39 7.34
C ASP A 79 -30.64 -11.69 6.68
N ASP A 80 -30.89 -11.93 5.39
CA ASP A 80 -32.03 -11.37 4.63
C ASP A 80 -33.18 -12.38 4.41
N TRP A 81 -33.22 -13.50 5.15
CA TRP A 81 -34.21 -14.56 4.92
C TRP A 81 -35.43 -14.43 5.86
N ASP A 82 -36.61 -14.23 5.28
CA ASP A 82 -37.88 -14.26 6.00
C ASP A 82 -38.20 -15.65 6.62
N GLN A 83 -38.98 -15.69 7.71
CA GLN A 83 -39.35 -16.93 8.42
C GLN A 83 -39.93 -18.04 7.51
N GLU A 84 -40.72 -17.67 6.48
CA GLU A 84 -41.30 -18.63 5.54
C GLU A 84 -40.27 -19.24 4.56
N THR A 85 -39.22 -18.51 4.19
CA THR A 85 -38.13 -19.05 3.34
C THR A 85 -37.23 -19.97 4.17
N LEU A 86 -37.03 -19.63 5.45
CA LEU A 86 -36.37 -20.48 6.44
C LEU A 86 -37.07 -21.84 6.58
N GLU A 87 -38.39 -21.86 6.74
CA GLU A 87 -39.16 -23.11 6.87
C GLU A 87 -39.11 -23.96 5.59
N LYS A 88 -39.24 -23.35 4.41
CA LYS A 88 -39.08 -24.04 3.12
C LYS A 88 -37.68 -24.61 2.92
N VAL A 89 -36.63 -23.90 3.35
CA VAL A 89 -35.25 -24.38 3.26
C VAL A 89 -34.96 -25.47 4.29
N VAL A 90 -35.54 -25.41 5.48
CA VAL A 90 -35.45 -26.49 6.49
C VAL A 90 -36.11 -27.77 5.96
N GLU A 91 -37.27 -27.67 5.32
CA GLU A 91 -38.02 -28.82 4.80
C GLU A 91 -37.32 -29.47 3.60
N SER A 92 -36.78 -28.66 2.68
CA SER A 92 -35.97 -29.13 1.54
C SER A 92 -34.60 -29.67 1.97
N LYS A 93 -33.95 -29.06 2.95
CA LYS A 93 -32.70 -29.58 3.51
C LYS A 93 -32.91 -30.93 4.20
N LYS A 94 -34.03 -31.14 4.91
CA LYS A 94 -34.31 -32.39 5.64
C LYS A 94 -34.27 -33.63 4.73
N THR A 95 -34.59 -33.49 3.44
CA THR A 95 -34.48 -34.53 2.42
C THR A 95 -33.10 -34.67 1.76
N GLU A 96 -32.27 -33.61 1.77
CA GLU A 96 -30.91 -33.59 1.16
C GLU A 96 -29.76 -33.74 2.17
N TYR A 97 -30.05 -33.88 3.46
CA TYR A 97 -29.15 -33.65 4.60
C TYR A 97 -27.88 -34.53 4.73
N LYS A 98 -27.45 -35.30 3.71
CA LYS A 98 -26.27 -36.17 3.82
C LYS A 98 -25.27 -36.26 2.66
N GLN A 99 -25.47 -35.62 1.50
CA GLN A 99 -24.54 -35.90 0.37
C GLN A 99 -23.48 -34.83 0.11
N ASN A 100 -23.75 -33.53 0.27
CA ASN A 100 -22.82 -32.50 -0.20
C ASN A 100 -22.71 -31.30 0.75
N LYS A 101 -22.22 -31.51 1.98
CA LYS A 101 -21.58 -30.37 2.67
C LYS A 101 -20.28 -30.08 1.92
N PRO A 102 -20.03 -28.85 1.44
CA PRO A 102 -18.70 -28.50 0.98
C PRO A 102 -17.75 -28.74 2.17
N THR A 103 -16.80 -29.64 1.98
CA THR A 103 -15.79 -29.88 3.01
C THR A 103 -14.92 -28.64 3.15
N ASP A 104 -14.57 -28.28 4.40
CA ASP A 104 -13.55 -27.25 4.69
C ASP A 104 -12.17 -27.63 4.14
N ILE A 105 -12.03 -28.86 3.64
CA ILE A 105 -10.85 -29.34 2.95
C ILE A 105 -10.76 -28.67 1.59
N VAL A 106 -9.64 -28.01 1.36
CA VAL A 106 -9.33 -27.34 0.10
C VAL A 106 -9.14 -28.34 -1.03
N CYS A 107 -9.71 -28.06 -2.20
CA CYS A 107 -9.54 -28.90 -3.38
C CYS A 107 -8.07 -28.97 -3.82
N LYS A 108 -7.55 -30.18 -4.02
CA LYS A 108 -6.17 -30.39 -4.50
C LYS A 108 -5.90 -29.72 -5.85
N TYR A 109 -6.85 -29.83 -6.79
CA TYR A 109 -6.72 -29.23 -8.13
C TYR A 109 -6.74 -27.70 -8.08
N PHE A 110 -7.42 -27.13 -7.08
CA PHE A 110 -7.40 -25.70 -6.84
C PHE A 110 -6.03 -25.25 -6.34
N LEU A 111 -5.43 -25.95 -5.37
CA LEU A 111 -4.05 -25.66 -4.93
C LEU A 111 -3.05 -25.72 -6.10
N GLU A 112 -3.15 -26.74 -6.96
CA GLU A 112 -2.29 -26.86 -8.15
C GLU A 112 -2.52 -25.73 -9.17
N ALA A 113 -3.77 -25.32 -9.39
CA ALA A 113 -4.11 -24.23 -10.31
C ALA A 113 -3.63 -22.87 -9.80
N VAL A 114 -3.74 -22.65 -8.49
CA VAL A 114 -3.26 -21.46 -7.81
C VAL A 114 -1.74 -21.40 -7.80
N GLU A 115 -1.05 -22.51 -7.52
CA GLU A 115 0.41 -22.60 -7.62
C GLU A 115 0.91 -22.35 -9.06
N LYS A 116 0.18 -22.83 -10.08
CA LYS A 116 0.47 -22.58 -11.50
C LYS A 116 0.00 -21.20 -11.98
N LYS A 117 -0.64 -20.38 -11.13
CA LYS A 117 -1.24 -19.08 -11.49
C LYS A 117 -2.26 -19.16 -12.64
N GLN A 118 -2.89 -20.32 -12.82
CA GLN A 118 -3.90 -20.60 -13.84
C GLN A 118 -5.33 -20.50 -13.29
N TYR A 119 -5.48 -20.26 -11.99
CA TYR A 119 -6.78 -19.96 -11.37
C TYR A 119 -7.28 -18.59 -11.85
N GLY A 120 -8.49 -18.54 -12.38
CA GLY A 120 -9.08 -17.33 -12.95
C GLY A 120 -10.52 -17.56 -13.41
N TRP A 121 -11.09 -16.57 -14.11
CA TRP A 121 -12.51 -16.57 -14.51
C TRP A 121 -12.96 -17.81 -15.31
N PHE A 122 -12.06 -18.41 -16.09
CA PHE A 122 -12.34 -19.60 -16.89
C PHE A 122 -11.88 -20.91 -16.25
N TRP A 123 -11.35 -20.88 -15.02
CA TRP A 123 -10.89 -22.11 -14.37
C TRP A 123 -12.09 -22.88 -13.81
N VAL A 124 -12.24 -24.12 -14.30
CA VAL A 124 -13.25 -25.06 -13.84
C VAL A 124 -12.54 -26.21 -13.16
N CYS A 125 -12.91 -26.50 -11.91
CA CYS A 125 -12.35 -27.62 -11.21
C CYS A 125 -12.67 -28.93 -11.95
N PRO A 126 -11.67 -29.78 -12.26
CA PRO A 126 -11.91 -31.06 -12.92
C PRO A 126 -12.70 -32.05 -12.04
N ASN A 127 -12.82 -31.78 -10.72
CA ASN A 127 -13.55 -32.59 -9.75
C ASN A 127 -14.99 -32.07 -9.51
N GLY A 128 -15.67 -31.59 -10.56
CA GLY A 128 -17.08 -31.20 -10.50
C GLY A 128 -17.40 -29.71 -10.67
N GLY A 129 -16.42 -28.88 -11.07
CA GLY A 129 -16.68 -27.47 -11.40
C GLY A 129 -17.23 -26.66 -10.22
N LYS A 130 -18.54 -26.38 -10.25
CA LYS A 130 -19.27 -25.69 -9.16
C LYS A 130 -19.74 -26.65 -8.06
N ASP A 131 -19.91 -27.93 -8.39
CA ASP A 131 -20.38 -28.99 -7.49
C ASP A 131 -19.23 -29.76 -6.84
N CYS A 132 -18.03 -29.17 -6.83
CA CYS A 132 -16.90 -29.82 -6.18
C CYS A 132 -17.16 -29.94 -4.68
N HIS A 133 -16.96 -31.15 -4.15
CA HIS A 133 -17.11 -31.48 -2.74
C HIS A 133 -16.10 -30.74 -1.84
N TYR A 134 -15.02 -30.23 -2.42
CA TYR A 134 -13.93 -29.54 -1.72
C TYR A 134 -14.02 -28.03 -1.91
N ARG A 135 -13.50 -27.24 -0.96
CA ARG A 135 -13.52 -25.76 -1.03
C ARG A 135 -12.58 -25.24 -2.13
N HIS A 136 -13.00 -24.21 -2.86
CA HIS A 136 -12.19 -23.53 -3.90
C HIS A 136 -11.70 -22.16 -3.44
N ALA A 137 -11.25 -22.10 -2.19
CA ALA A 137 -10.65 -20.91 -1.62
C ALA A 137 -9.55 -21.32 -0.64
N LEU A 138 -8.51 -20.50 -0.56
CA LEU A 138 -7.40 -20.74 0.35
C LEU A 138 -7.89 -20.58 1.79
N PRO A 139 -7.42 -21.43 2.73
CA PRO A 139 -7.64 -21.19 4.15
C PRO A 139 -7.05 -19.84 4.55
N PRO A 140 -7.67 -19.12 5.49
CA PRO A 140 -7.10 -17.87 6.01
C PRO A 140 -5.70 -18.15 6.58
N GLY A 141 -4.72 -17.36 6.15
CA GLY A 141 -3.32 -17.52 6.56
C GLY A 141 -2.48 -18.52 5.74
N TYR A 142 -3.05 -19.21 4.74
CA TYR A 142 -2.26 -20.07 3.85
C TYR A 142 -1.47 -19.22 2.84
N VAL A 143 -0.15 -19.25 2.93
CA VAL A 143 0.77 -18.64 1.96
C VAL A 143 1.20 -19.69 0.95
N LEU A 144 1.15 -19.37 -0.35
CA LEU A 144 1.59 -20.29 -1.40
C LEU A 144 3.07 -20.63 -1.21
N LYS A 145 3.44 -21.89 -1.51
CA LYS A 145 4.85 -22.33 -1.46
C LYS A 145 5.78 -21.45 -2.30
N SER A 146 5.30 -20.92 -3.42
CA SER A 146 6.07 -20.02 -4.28
C SER A 146 6.29 -18.64 -3.67
N GLN A 147 5.33 -18.13 -2.90
CA GLN A 147 5.47 -16.85 -2.19
C GLN A 147 6.35 -17.02 -0.95
N MET A 148 6.18 -18.09 -0.17
CA MET A 148 7.08 -18.40 0.94
C MET A 148 8.52 -18.59 0.47
N LYS A 149 8.74 -19.26 -0.66
CA LYS A 149 10.09 -19.41 -1.22
C LYS A 149 10.70 -18.05 -1.59
N ALA A 150 9.92 -17.16 -2.19
CA ALA A 150 10.40 -15.82 -2.57
C ALA A 150 10.77 -14.97 -1.34
N LEU A 151 9.94 -15.01 -0.29
CA LEU A 151 10.24 -14.30 0.96
C LEU A 151 11.50 -14.88 1.64
N LEU A 152 11.63 -16.20 1.67
CA LEU A 152 12.80 -16.85 2.25
C LEU A 152 14.07 -16.55 1.45
N GLU A 153 13.98 -16.45 0.12
CA GLU A 153 15.10 -16.05 -0.74
C GLU A 153 15.52 -14.60 -0.46
N GLU A 154 14.56 -13.67 -0.34
CA GLU A 154 14.83 -12.28 0.06
C GLU A 154 15.45 -12.16 1.47
N GLU A 155 14.99 -12.97 2.42
CA GLU A 155 15.56 -13.04 3.76
C GLU A 155 16.98 -13.60 3.75
N THR A 156 17.28 -14.58 2.90
CA THR A 156 18.65 -15.10 2.76
C THR A 156 19.60 -14.17 2.00
N GLU A 157 19.08 -13.31 1.12
CA GLU A 157 19.87 -12.28 0.43
C GLU A 157 20.27 -11.13 1.37
N LYS A 158 19.50 -10.90 2.45
CA LYS A 158 19.87 -9.99 3.53
C LYS A 158 20.96 -10.65 4.38
N ILE A 159 22.19 -10.58 3.88
CA ILE A 159 23.40 -10.88 4.66
C ILE A 159 23.30 -10.09 5.98
N PRO A 160 23.51 -10.75 7.13
CA PRO A 160 23.46 -10.05 8.42
C PRO A 160 24.47 -8.91 8.44
N ILE A 161 24.12 -7.81 9.10
CA ILE A 161 24.93 -6.58 9.14
C ILE A 161 26.34 -6.88 9.65
N GLU A 162 26.47 -7.85 10.55
CA GLU A 162 27.73 -8.34 11.11
C GLU A 162 28.65 -8.93 10.03
N GLU A 163 28.11 -9.77 9.15
CA GLU A 163 28.88 -10.41 8.07
C GLU A 163 29.28 -9.37 7.00
N GLU A 164 28.42 -8.39 6.73
CA GLU A 164 28.78 -7.24 5.88
C GLU A 164 29.92 -6.41 6.49
N ILE A 165 29.90 -6.15 7.80
CA ILE A 165 30.97 -5.43 8.50
C ILE A 165 32.29 -6.21 8.41
N GLU A 166 32.27 -7.53 8.61
CA GLU A 166 33.47 -8.36 8.52
C GLU A 166 34.04 -8.40 7.10
N ASN A 167 33.19 -8.52 6.08
CA ASN A 167 33.58 -8.44 4.67
C ASN A 167 34.24 -7.11 4.34
N GLN A 168 33.66 -5.99 4.81
CA GLN A 168 34.24 -4.66 4.61
C GLN A 168 35.57 -4.49 5.35
N ARG A 169 35.68 -4.97 6.60
CA ARG A 169 36.95 -4.95 7.35
C ARG A 169 38.04 -5.77 6.67
N ALA A 170 37.72 -6.92 6.10
CA ALA A 170 38.67 -7.73 5.34
C ALA A 170 39.13 -7.04 4.04
N LYS A 171 38.26 -6.23 3.43
CA LYS A 171 38.57 -5.46 2.22
C LYS A 171 39.45 -4.23 2.49
N LEU A 172 39.39 -3.66 3.68
CA LEU A 172 40.21 -2.50 4.07
C LEU A 172 41.68 -2.92 4.28
N THR A 173 42.56 -2.48 3.39
CA THR A 173 44.00 -2.83 3.43
C THR A 173 44.85 -1.83 4.22
N SER A 174 44.37 -0.60 4.42
CA SER A 174 45.03 0.45 5.19
C SER A 174 44.09 1.04 6.24
N SER A 175 44.61 1.28 7.43
CA SER A 175 43.91 1.92 8.54
C SER A 175 44.68 3.18 8.95
N THR A 176 44.00 4.32 8.95
CA THR A 176 44.55 5.58 9.48
C THR A 176 44.09 5.72 10.93
N PRO A 177 45.01 5.93 11.90
CA PRO A 177 44.60 6.14 13.29
C PRO A 177 43.74 7.41 13.39
N MET A 178 42.59 7.28 14.04
CA MET A 178 41.65 8.38 14.18
C MET A 178 42.19 9.38 15.20
N THR A 179 42.65 10.54 14.73
CA THR A 179 43.01 11.67 15.60
C THR A 179 41.81 12.62 15.78
N PRO A 180 41.75 13.40 16.87
CA PRO A 180 40.63 14.32 17.11
C PRO A 180 40.41 15.34 15.98
N GLU A 181 41.49 15.87 15.41
CA GLU A 181 41.43 16.81 14.29
C GLU A 181 40.83 16.17 13.03
N LEU A 182 41.20 14.93 12.73
CA LEU A 182 40.69 14.19 11.58
C LEU A 182 39.22 13.80 11.78
N PHE A 183 38.83 13.49 13.02
CA PHE A 183 37.43 13.27 13.39
C PHE A 183 36.58 14.53 13.19
N MET A 184 37.04 15.70 13.64
CA MET A 184 36.30 16.95 13.43
C MET A 184 36.16 17.28 11.94
N GLN A 185 37.20 17.09 11.13
CA GLN A 185 37.12 17.27 9.67
C GLN A 185 36.12 16.29 9.04
N TRP A 186 36.13 15.02 9.47
CA TRP A 186 35.15 14.03 9.01
C TRP A 186 33.72 14.35 9.46
N LYS A 187 33.52 14.79 10.71
CA LYS A 187 32.22 15.19 11.27
C LYS A 187 31.64 16.36 10.48
N ASN A 188 32.42 17.42 10.27
CA ASN A 188 32.00 18.58 9.47
C ASN A 188 31.67 18.18 8.03
N LYS A 189 32.48 17.29 7.43
CA LYS A 189 32.19 16.74 6.10
C LYS A 189 30.87 15.97 6.07
N LYS A 190 30.60 15.12 7.07
CA LYS A 190 29.37 14.33 7.14
C LYS A 190 28.13 15.16 7.41
N ILE A 191 28.22 16.16 8.28
CA ILE A 191 27.15 17.13 8.51
C ILE A 191 26.87 17.89 7.23
N SER A 192 27.90 18.42 6.55
CA SER A 192 27.72 19.12 5.27
C SER A 192 27.12 18.24 4.17
N GLU A 193 27.50 16.96 4.08
CA GLU A 193 26.90 15.99 3.15
C GLU A 193 25.42 15.74 3.48
N ARG A 194 25.07 15.58 4.76
CA ARG A 194 23.69 15.39 5.23
C ARG A 194 22.84 16.62 4.94
N ASP A 195 23.33 17.80 5.28
CA ASP A 195 22.63 19.07 5.12
C ASP A 195 22.41 19.38 3.63
N ALA A 196 23.41 19.12 2.78
CA ALA A 196 23.26 19.22 1.34
C ALA A 196 22.21 18.23 0.78
N GLY A 197 22.16 17.01 1.33
CA GLY A 197 21.15 16.01 0.97
C GLY A 197 19.74 16.43 1.37
N LEU A 198 19.55 16.95 2.59
CA LEU A 198 18.28 17.49 3.06
C LEU A 198 17.85 18.72 2.26
N ALA A 199 18.76 19.65 2.00
CA ALA A 199 18.49 20.83 1.18
C ALA A 199 18.10 20.46 -0.26
N ALA A 200 18.71 19.42 -0.84
CA ALA A 200 18.32 18.90 -2.14
C ALA A 200 16.91 18.30 -2.13
N GLN A 201 16.58 17.48 -1.12
CA GLN A 201 15.23 16.94 -0.95
C GLN A 201 14.18 18.04 -0.75
N GLN A 202 14.47 19.03 0.10
CA GLN A 202 13.61 20.19 0.32
C GLN A 202 13.44 21.01 -0.97
N ALA A 203 14.51 21.25 -1.73
CA ALA A 203 14.41 21.95 -3.01
C ALA A 203 13.59 21.18 -4.05
N ASP A 204 13.66 19.84 -4.07
CA ASP A 204 12.84 19.02 -4.96
C ASP A 204 11.37 18.96 -4.52
N ARG A 205 11.09 18.98 -3.20
CA ARG A 205 9.72 19.18 -2.68
C ARG A 205 9.18 20.56 -3.05
N ALA A 206 10.01 21.60 -2.94
CA ALA A 206 9.65 22.98 -3.30
C ALA A 206 9.31 23.11 -4.78
N LYS A 207 10.12 22.53 -5.68
CA LYS A 207 9.84 22.51 -7.13
C LYS A 207 8.54 21.79 -7.48
N ASN A 208 8.20 20.77 -6.70
CA ASN A 208 7.00 19.95 -6.91
C ASN A 208 5.77 20.48 -6.16
N ASP A 209 5.86 21.65 -5.50
CA ASP A 209 4.79 22.26 -4.69
C ASP A 209 4.24 21.31 -3.59
N ARG A 210 5.14 20.54 -2.98
CA ARG A 210 4.84 19.57 -1.90
C ARG A 210 5.61 19.91 -0.63
N MET A 211 5.73 21.21 -0.35
CA MET A 211 6.34 21.70 0.89
C MET A 211 5.43 21.37 2.08
N SER A 212 6.03 20.95 3.19
CA SER A 212 5.29 20.82 4.46
C SER A 212 4.84 22.20 4.94
N GLY A 213 3.72 22.29 5.68
CA GLY A 213 3.23 23.55 6.24
C GLY A 213 4.29 24.26 7.09
N ARG A 214 5.09 23.51 7.86
CA ARG A 214 6.23 24.05 8.64
C ARG A 214 7.31 24.63 7.73
N GLU A 215 7.64 23.97 6.62
CA GLU A 215 8.63 24.46 5.66
C GLU A 215 8.13 25.73 4.93
N LEU A 216 6.84 25.78 4.60
CA LEU A 216 6.21 26.94 4.00
C LEU A 216 6.19 28.13 4.98
N PHE A 217 5.94 27.87 6.26
CA PHE A 217 5.97 28.88 7.33
C PHE A 217 7.39 29.42 7.59
N LEU A 218 8.41 28.56 7.57
CA LEU A 218 9.81 28.98 7.73
C LEU A 218 10.33 29.77 6.53
N SER A 219 9.81 29.50 5.33
CA SER A 219 10.19 30.24 4.11
C SER A 219 9.45 31.56 3.97
N ASP A 220 8.15 31.59 4.23
CA ASP A 220 7.36 32.81 4.24
C ASP A 220 6.23 32.74 5.29
N SER A 221 6.56 33.13 6.52
CA SER A 221 5.61 33.22 7.62
C SER A 221 4.46 34.20 7.33
N SER A 222 4.66 35.18 6.42
CA SER A 222 3.64 36.17 6.09
C SER A 222 2.47 35.62 5.26
N LEU A 223 2.63 34.44 4.66
CA LEU A 223 1.54 33.71 4.00
C LEU A 223 0.55 33.11 4.99
N PHE A 224 0.93 32.99 6.27
CA PHE A 224 0.12 32.44 7.34
C PHE A 224 -0.38 33.55 8.24
N VAL A 225 -1.49 34.18 7.83
CA VAL A 225 -2.20 35.17 8.65
C VAL A 225 -3.43 34.51 9.22
N ASP A 226 -3.55 34.51 10.55
CA ASP A 226 -4.76 34.07 11.23
C ASP A 226 -5.92 34.99 10.84
N ASP A 227 -6.95 34.40 10.22
CA ASP A 227 -8.21 35.08 9.97
C ASP A 227 -8.87 35.41 11.32
N ALA A 228 -9.23 36.68 11.53
CA ALA A 228 -9.90 37.15 12.75
C ALA A 228 -11.28 36.48 12.96
N GLU A 229 -11.92 35.96 11.91
CA GLU A 229 -13.16 35.16 11.98
C GLU A 229 -12.90 33.66 12.22
N ALA A 230 -11.65 33.16 12.22
CA ALA A 230 -11.37 31.75 12.51
C ALA A 230 -11.71 31.34 13.97
N TYR A 231 -11.91 32.33 14.85
CA TYR A 231 -12.38 32.12 16.22
C TYR A 231 -13.91 32.14 16.35
N ASP A 232 -14.66 32.45 15.27
CA ASP A 232 -16.11 32.35 15.31
C ASP A 232 -16.51 30.88 15.41
N LYS A 233 -17.09 30.56 16.57
CA LYS A 233 -17.60 29.24 16.92
C LYS A 233 -18.61 28.79 15.87
N TYR A 234 -18.16 28.01 14.89
CA TYR A 234 -19.02 27.37 13.90
C TYR A 234 -20.13 26.61 14.62
N GLN A 235 -21.34 27.16 14.62
CA GLN A 235 -22.53 26.43 15.05
C GLN A 235 -22.87 25.47 13.92
N ARG A 236 -22.43 24.22 14.05
CA ARG A 236 -22.98 23.12 13.25
C ARG A 236 -24.47 23.03 13.57
N GLU A 237 -25.31 23.54 12.67
CA GLU A 237 -26.76 23.35 12.73
C GLU A 237 -27.01 21.83 12.88
N PRO A 238 -27.67 21.38 13.96
CA PRO A 238 -28.06 19.97 14.05
C PRO A 238 -29.06 19.71 12.92
N GLU A 239 -28.72 18.79 12.03
CA GLU A 239 -29.68 18.27 11.06
C GLU A 239 -30.94 17.86 11.81
N SER A 240 -32.08 18.40 11.40
CA SER A 240 -33.36 18.21 12.08
C SER A 240 -33.73 16.74 12.09
N ASP A 241 -33.58 16.10 13.26
CA ASP A 241 -34.23 14.84 13.58
C ASP A 241 -35.74 15.01 13.38
N VAL A 242 -36.27 14.40 12.32
CA VAL A 242 -37.70 14.32 12.07
C VAL A 242 -38.29 13.39 13.13
N ALA A 243 -38.79 14.00 14.21
CA ALA A 243 -39.35 13.31 15.36
C ALA A 243 -40.70 12.62 15.05
N GLU A 244 -40.71 11.31 15.33
CA GLU A 244 -41.69 10.56 16.13
C GLU A 244 -43.18 10.48 15.72
N GLN A 245 -43.73 9.24 15.66
CA GLN A 245 -44.88 8.88 16.50
C GLN A 245 -45.09 7.34 16.72
N LYS A 246 -44.74 6.89 17.95
CA LYS A 246 -45.38 5.95 18.94
C LYS A 246 -46.20 4.72 18.46
N VAL A 247 -46.22 3.56 19.16
CA VAL A 247 -46.89 3.29 20.47
C VAL A 247 -46.41 2.00 21.21
N ASN A 248 -46.24 2.10 22.55
CA ASN A 248 -46.46 1.19 23.74
C ASN A 248 -46.21 -0.35 23.69
N ASP A 249 -45.86 -1.11 24.75
CA ASP A 249 -45.89 -0.98 26.23
C ASP A 249 -45.03 -2.09 26.91
N ASN A 250 -44.49 -1.83 28.12
CA ASN A 250 -44.40 -2.70 29.32
C ASN A 250 -43.10 -2.65 30.18
N SER A 251 -43.32 -2.20 31.43
CA SER A 251 -42.81 -2.66 32.75
C SER A 251 -41.37 -2.42 33.24
N ALA A 252 -41.24 -1.33 34.02
CA ALA A 252 -40.75 -1.19 35.41
C ALA A 252 -39.59 -2.05 35.98
N GLY A 253 -38.59 -1.35 36.55
CA GLY A 253 -37.66 -1.85 37.57
C GLY A 253 -36.52 -0.89 37.95
N ASP A 254 -36.67 -0.21 39.09
CA ASP A 254 -35.71 0.47 40.01
C ASP A 254 -34.21 0.72 39.68
N GLY A 255 -33.75 1.95 40.03
CA GLY A 255 -32.54 2.15 40.84
C GLY A 255 -31.31 2.87 40.20
N PRO A 256 -30.74 3.95 40.78
CA PRO A 256 -29.83 4.89 40.09
C PRO A 256 -28.34 4.85 40.51
N SER A 257 -27.51 5.58 39.73
CA SER A 257 -26.26 6.28 40.10
C SER A 257 -24.91 5.65 39.68
N SER A 258 -24.18 6.31 38.75
CA SER A 258 -23.04 7.18 39.12
C SER A 258 -22.24 7.68 37.90
N SER A 259 -22.09 9.00 37.85
CA SER A 259 -20.88 9.78 37.53
C SER A 259 -19.97 9.46 36.32
N ALA A 260 -20.12 10.32 35.30
CA ALA A 260 -19.11 11.26 34.78
C ALA A 260 -17.65 10.85 34.53
N LYS A 261 -17.24 11.07 33.27
CA LYS A 261 -15.93 11.48 32.67
C LYS A 261 -15.60 10.53 31.52
N ALA A 262 -14.92 10.88 30.44
CA ALA A 262 -14.49 12.11 29.78
C ALA A 262 -13.90 11.60 28.44
N CYS A 263 -13.87 12.45 27.42
CA CYS A 263 -13.33 12.21 26.09
C CYS A 263 -12.00 11.41 26.07
N GLY A 264 -11.96 10.37 25.24
CA GLY A 264 -10.74 9.66 24.88
C GLY A 264 -9.93 10.49 23.88
N ASP A 265 -8.73 10.84 24.30
CA ASP A 265 -7.66 11.45 23.53
C ASP A 265 -7.01 10.38 22.64
N ALA A 266 -6.76 10.72 21.39
CA ALA A 266 -6.06 9.87 20.43
C ALA A 266 -4.57 10.16 20.56
N GLU A 267 -3.82 9.18 21.06
CA GLU A 267 -2.36 9.28 21.10
C GLU A 267 -1.77 9.02 19.71
N ASP A 268 -1.44 10.11 19.02
CA ASP A 268 -0.46 10.13 17.94
C ASP A 268 0.92 10.14 18.61
N ASN A 269 1.58 8.97 18.60
CA ASN A 269 2.98 8.86 19.00
C ASN A 269 3.84 9.21 17.79
N ASP A 270 4.08 10.50 17.56
CA ASP A 270 5.20 10.97 16.76
C ASP A 270 6.36 11.28 17.72
N ASP A 271 7.19 10.27 17.97
CA ASP A 271 8.52 10.42 18.59
C ASP A 271 9.43 11.18 17.60
N ASP A 272 9.28 12.51 17.57
CA ASP A 272 10.09 13.45 16.80
C ASP A 272 11.24 13.96 17.70
N ASP A 273 12.13 13.04 18.13
CA ASP A 273 13.36 13.36 18.86
C ASP A 273 14.42 13.95 17.90
N GLU A 274 14.10 15.07 17.26
CA GLU A 274 15.07 15.91 16.55
C GLU A 274 15.83 16.73 17.59
N LEU A 275 16.94 16.18 18.10
CA LEU A 275 17.83 16.89 19.03
C LEU A 275 18.26 18.24 18.42
N ASP A 276 17.82 19.33 19.04
CA ASP A 276 18.09 20.69 18.60
C ASP A 276 19.61 20.91 18.54
N MET A 277 20.09 21.38 17.39
CA MET A 277 21.51 21.72 17.18
C MET A 277 21.97 22.79 18.16
N ASP A 278 21.05 23.66 18.62
CA ASP A 278 21.33 24.68 19.62
C ASP A 278 21.53 24.05 21.02
N GLU A 279 20.75 23.02 21.37
CA GLU A 279 20.90 22.24 22.61
C GLU A 279 22.22 21.45 22.63
N LEU A 280 22.61 20.85 21.50
CA LEU A 280 23.91 20.16 21.37
C LEU A 280 25.10 21.11 21.49
N ASN A 281 24.99 22.33 20.95
CA ASN A 281 26.03 23.36 21.06
C ASN A 281 26.12 23.91 22.50
N GLU A 282 24.98 24.03 23.19
CA GLU A 282 24.93 24.40 24.61
C GLU A 282 25.54 23.30 25.51
N LEU A 283 25.32 22.03 25.19
CA LEU A 283 25.95 20.90 25.87
C LEU A 283 27.47 20.84 25.62
N GLU A 284 27.93 21.10 24.39
CA GLU A 284 29.38 21.20 24.09
C GLU A 284 30.03 22.38 24.83
N ALA A 285 29.35 23.51 24.94
CA ALA A 285 29.78 24.66 25.75
C ALA A 285 29.82 24.33 27.25
N SER A 286 28.87 23.52 27.74
CA SER A 286 28.85 23.07 29.13
C SER A 286 30.00 22.11 29.45
N LEU A 287 30.32 21.18 28.54
CA LEU A 287 31.40 20.20 28.68
C LEU A 287 32.79 20.84 28.59
N SER A 288 32.94 21.83 27.72
CA SER A 288 34.20 22.59 27.59
C SER A 288 34.45 23.54 28.78
N ASN A 289 33.40 24.00 29.46
CA ASN A 289 33.53 24.71 30.74
C ASN A 289 33.86 23.76 31.92
N THR A 290 33.55 22.47 31.82
CA THR A 290 34.00 21.44 32.77
C THR A 290 35.37 20.88 32.39
N SER A 291 36.38 21.75 32.27
CA SER A 291 37.77 21.32 32.15
C SER A 291 38.24 20.70 33.48
N LEU A 292 38.12 19.38 33.59
CA LEU A 292 38.78 18.59 34.64
C LEU A 292 40.30 18.78 34.52
N GLN A 293 40.89 19.52 35.47
CA GLN A 293 42.33 19.55 35.67
C GLN A 293 42.80 18.16 36.08
N ILE A 294 43.30 17.40 35.12
CA ILE A 294 44.06 16.18 35.37
C ILE A 294 45.42 16.64 35.90
N GLN A 295 45.62 16.53 37.22
CA GLN A 295 46.97 16.59 37.80
C GLN A 295 47.73 15.33 37.37
N GLU A 296 48.78 15.51 36.58
CA GLU A 296 49.72 14.43 36.30
C GLU A 296 50.42 14.00 37.61
N PRO A 297 50.45 12.71 37.96
CA PRO A 297 51.27 12.25 39.06
C PRO A 297 52.74 12.31 38.63
N GLY A 298 53.49 13.18 39.32
CA GLY A 298 54.90 13.41 39.08
C GLY A 298 55.73 12.12 39.08
N THR A 299 56.62 12.04 38.12
CA THR A 299 57.75 11.12 38.07
C THR A 299 58.54 11.20 39.38
N HIS A 300 58.50 10.14 40.19
CA HIS A 300 59.49 9.92 41.22
C HIS A 300 60.37 8.75 40.81
N THR A 301 61.65 9.11 40.59
CA THR A 301 62.89 8.33 40.56
C THR A 301 62.82 6.83 40.87
#